data_AF-A0ABD1NBL1-F1
#
_entry.id   AF-A0ABD1NBL1-F1
#
_cell.length_a   1.000
_cell.length_b   1.000
_cell.length_c   1.000
_cell.angle_alpha   90.00
_cell.angle_beta   90.00
_cell.angle_gamma   90.00
#
_symmetry.space_group_name_H-M   'P 1'
#
loop_
_entity.id
_entity.type
_entity.pdbx_description
1 polymer ?
#
loop_
_entity_poly.entity_id
_entity_poly.type
_entity_poly.pdbx_seq_one_letter_code
_entity_poly.pdbx_strand_id
1 'polypeptide(L)'
;MAALTPISSTATFTHHHRHRLKFSLLNLAPPKQDITIRIRSSSSPNHNQSQSSPGLYSAKKFDLTASNVDIVLEDVRPYLIADGGNVDVVSVQDGVVSLRLQGACESCPSSTTTMKMGIERVLKEKFGDAVKDIQQVYDNNEPRETTAKAVDNHLEILRPAIKNFGGSVEVLSVEGGECRVRYVGPDSIGSGIKAAIKEKFPDILNVTFIN
;
A
#
# COMPACT_ATOMS: atom_id res chain seq x y z
N MET A 1 -73.64 -19.32 26.27
CA MET A 1 -72.28 -19.80 26.62
C MET A 1 -71.35 -19.19 25.57
N ALA A 2 -70.84 -17.97 25.74
CA ALA A 2 -69.61 -17.57 26.45
C ALA A 2 -68.36 -18.30 25.91
N ALA A 3 -67.26 -17.69 25.45
CA ALA A 3 -66.85 -16.28 25.40
C ALA A 3 -65.74 -16.09 24.33
N LEU A 4 -65.66 -14.87 23.79
CA LEU A 4 -64.57 -14.32 22.98
C LEU A 4 -63.43 -13.81 23.90
N THR A 5 -62.17 -13.96 23.50
CA THR A 5 -61.07 -13.07 23.93
C THR A 5 -60.01 -12.91 22.82
N PRO A 6 -59.66 -11.66 22.46
CA PRO A 6 -58.39 -11.30 21.85
C PRO A 6 -57.54 -10.48 22.85
N ILE A 7 -56.21 -10.50 22.72
CA ILE A 7 -55.36 -9.48 23.36
C ILE A 7 -54.15 -9.13 22.49
N SER A 8 -54.14 -7.87 22.08
CA SER A 8 -53.08 -7.09 21.45
C SER A 8 -51.91 -6.83 22.40
N SER A 9 -50.74 -6.51 21.85
CA SER A 9 -49.90 -5.48 22.46
C SER A 9 -49.19 -4.63 21.43
N THR A 10 -49.33 -3.33 21.64
CA THR A 10 -49.11 -2.21 20.74
C THR A 10 -47.82 -1.49 21.13
N ALA A 11 -47.12 -0.92 20.15
CA ALA A 11 -46.02 0.01 20.36
C ALA A 11 -46.49 1.32 21.01
N THR A 12 -45.67 1.93 21.88
CA THR A 12 -45.84 3.34 22.26
C THR A 12 -44.49 4.05 22.35
N PHE A 13 -44.38 5.10 21.56
CA PHE A 13 -43.37 6.16 21.53
C PHE A 13 -43.77 7.26 22.51
N THR A 14 -42.83 7.80 23.31
CA THR A 14 -43.03 9.11 23.94
C THR A 14 -41.72 9.89 24.05
N HIS A 15 -41.89 11.20 23.90
CA HIS A 15 -40.92 12.21 23.51
C HIS A 15 -40.83 13.30 24.60
N HIS A 16 -39.76 14.09 24.54
CA HIS A 16 -39.56 15.45 25.09
C HIS A 16 -38.95 15.72 26.49
N HIS A 17 -37.66 16.14 26.49
CA HIS A 17 -37.16 17.53 26.54
C HIS A 17 -37.11 18.35 27.87
N ARG A 18 -35.91 18.97 28.05
CA ARG A 18 -35.50 20.15 28.86
C ARG A 18 -35.06 19.84 30.31
N HIS A 19 -34.06 20.47 30.96
CA HIS A 19 -33.42 21.79 30.81
C HIS A 19 -32.05 21.81 31.57
N ARG A 20 -31.05 22.49 30.97
CA ARG A 20 -29.97 23.36 31.52
C ARG A 20 -29.25 23.13 32.89
N LEU A 21 -27.91 23.13 32.78
CA LEU A 21 -26.84 23.87 33.51
C LEU A 21 -26.48 23.52 34.98
N LYS A 22 -25.21 23.17 35.24
CA LYS A 22 -24.12 24.07 35.73
C LYS A 22 -22.81 23.30 36.05
N PHE A 23 -21.69 23.90 35.63
CA PHE A 23 -20.37 24.05 36.29
C PHE A 23 -19.75 22.90 37.11
N SER A 24 -18.55 22.45 36.74
CA SER A 24 -17.28 22.91 37.35
C SER A 24 -16.08 22.19 36.74
N LEU A 25 -15.08 22.98 36.36
CA LEU A 25 -13.74 22.59 35.93
C LEU A 25 -13.01 21.83 37.04
N LEU A 26 -12.32 20.74 36.68
CA LEU A 26 -11.17 20.22 37.43
C LEU A 26 -10.10 19.80 36.42
N ASN A 27 -9.17 20.73 36.21
CA ASN A 27 -7.86 20.49 35.62
C ASN A 27 -7.09 19.51 36.52
N LEU A 28 -6.66 18.37 35.97
CA LEU A 28 -5.56 17.59 36.54
C LEU A 28 -4.37 17.69 35.59
N ALA A 29 -3.42 18.55 35.97
CA ALA A 29 -2.09 18.60 35.40
C ALA A 29 -1.26 17.39 35.87
N PRO A 30 -0.38 16.80 35.03
CA PRO A 30 0.55 15.78 35.46
C PRO A 30 1.73 16.40 36.27
N PRO A 31 2.29 15.68 37.26
CA PRO A 31 3.34 16.19 38.14
C PRO A 31 4.70 16.29 37.43
N LYS A 32 5.36 17.45 37.58
CA LYS A 32 6.77 17.66 37.23
C LYS A 32 7.65 17.00 38.30
N GLN A 33 8.51 16.07 37.91
CA GLN A 33 9.61 15.57 38.75
C GLN A 33 10.92 16.17 38.24
N ASP A 34 11.54 16.96 39.11
CA ASP A 34 12.81 17.65 38.89
C ASP A 34 13.95 16.72 39.35
N ILE A 35 14.74 16.19 38.43
CA ILE A 35 15.90 15.36 38.73
C ILE A 35 17.15 16.22 38.54
N THR A 36 17.66 16.76 39.64
CA THR A 36 18.98 17.39 39.70
C THR A 36 20.06 16.30 39.75
N ILE A 37 20.67 15.98 38.61
CA ILE A 37 21.82 15.05 38.56
C ILE A 37 23.11 15.83 38.81
N ARG A 38 23.72 15.59 39.98
CA ARG A 38 25.05 16.09 40.36
C ARG A 38 26.11 15.13 39.81
N ILE A 39 26.65 15.38 38.62
CA ILE A 39 27.72 14.54 38.04
C ILE A 39 29.07 15.01 38.61
N ARG A 40 29.67 14.17 39.47
CA ARG A 40 31.08 14.27 39.84
C ARG A 40 31.93 13.78 38.67
N SER A 41 32.90 14.60 38.28
CA SER A 41 33.93 14.31 37.31
C SER A 41 34.77 13.09 37.75
N SER A 42 34.85 12.07 36.89
CA SER A 42 35.91 11.06 36.93
C SER A 42 36.21 10.57 35.52
N SER A 43 37.50 10.61 35.21
CA SER A 43 38.26 10.32 34.00
C SER A 43 38.05 8.96 33.31
N SER A 44 37.85 9.03 31.96
CA SER A 44 38.35 8.18 30.82
C SER A 44 38.20 6.64 30.82
N PRO A 45 38.23 5.92 29.65
CA PRO A 45 38.49 6.35 28.27
C PRO A 45 37.47 5.89 27.18
N ASN A 46 37.70 6.46 26.01
CA ASN A 46 37.09 6.36 24.68
C ASN A 46 36.83 4.95 24.11
N HIS A 47 35.61 4.71 23.59
CA HIS A 47 35.40 3.85 22.42
C HIS A 47 34.29 4.39 21.50
N ASN A 48 34.75 5.06 20.44
CA ASN A 48 34.38 4.85 19.04
C ASN A 48 32.92 5.05 18.59
N GLN A 49 32.68 6.25 18.06
CA GLN A 49 31.83 6.55 16.89
C GLN A 49 30.50 5.79 16.77
N SER A 50 29.50 6.24 17.54
CA SER A 50 28.12 6.19 17.08
C SER A 50 27.98 7.15 15.88
N GLN A 51 28.20 6.64 14.66
CA GLN A 51 27.70 7.31 13.47
C GLN A 51 26.18 7.27 13.56
N SER A 52 25.59 8.34 14.09
CA SER A 52 24.19 8.62 13.92
C SER A 52 23.94 8.73 12.42
N SER A 53 23.24 7.75 11.83
CA SER A 53 22.64 7.91 10.51
C SER A 53 21.93 9.27 10.53
N PRO A 54 22.33 10.22 9.67
CA PRO A 54 21.75 11.55 9.66
C PRO A 54 20.33 11.37 9.17
N GLY A 55 19.40 11.15 10.10
CA GLY A 55 18.03 10.75 9.78
C GLY A 55 17.35 11.69 8.81
N LEU A 56 16.13 11.33 8.41
CA LEU A 56 15.34 11.93 7.34
C LEU A 56 15.36 13.49 7.32
N TYR A 57 15.55 14.15 8.47
CA TYR A 57 15.57 15.61 8.67
C TYR A 57 16.95 16.29 8.73
N SER A 58 18.07 15.59 8.54
CA SER A 58 19.39 16.23 8.54
C SER A 58 19.57 17.10 7.29
N ALA A 59 19.99 18.36 7.47
CA ALA A 59 20.23 19.36 6.42
C ALA A 59 21.48 19.08 5.57
N LYS A 60 22.12 17.91 5.75
CA LYS A 60 23.32 17.51 5.03
C LYS A 60 22.94 17.16 3.58
N LYS A 61 23.43 17.95 2.62
CA LYS A 61 23.37 17.62 1.20
C LYS A 61 24.48 16.63 0.86
N PHE A 62 24.17 15.63 0.04
CA PHE A 62 25.10 14.60 -0.40
C PHE A 62 25.36 14.72 -1.89
N ASP A 63 26.52 14.24 -2.33
CA ASP A 63 26.79 14.04 -3.76
C ASP A 63 26.00 12.83 -4.27
N LEU A 64 25.49 12.91 -5.49
CA LEU A 64 24.70 11.84 -6.09
C LEU A 64 25.59 10.65 -6.47
N THR A 65 25.73 9.69 -5.56
CA THR A 65 26.45 8.44 -5.73
C THR A 65 25.59 7.27 -5.26
N ALA A 66 25.83 6.07 -5.78
CA ALA A 66 25.05 4.89 -5.40
C ALA A 66 25.08 4.62 -3.88
N SER A 67 26.25 4.78 -3.25
CA SER A 67 26.40 4.61 -1.79
C SER A 67 25.62 5.66 -1.00
N ASN A 68 25.64 6.93 -1.41
CA ASN A 68 24.87 7.96 -0.72
C ASN A 68 23.36 7.77 -0.92
N VAL A 69 22.93 7.34 -2.10
CA VAL A 69 21.53 7.00 -2.37
C VAL A 69 21.09 5.86 -1.44
N ASP A 70 21.89 4.81 -1.32
CA ASP A 70 21.57 3.68 -0.44
C ASP A 70 21.45 4.12 1.03
N ILE A 71 22.37 4.95 1.53
CA ILE A 71 22.29 5.55 2.87
C ILE A 71 20.99 6.34 3.06
N VAL A 72 20.60 7.17 2.08
CA VAL A 72 19.35 7.94 2.17
C VAL A 72 18.14 7.01 2.16
N LEU A 73 18.19 5.90 1.43
CA LEU A 73 17.12 4.92 1.40
C LEU A 73 16.99 4.15 2.71
N GLU A 74 18.04 4.04 3.54
CA GLU A 74 17.93 3.45 4.90
C GLU A 74 16.85 4.12 5.75
N ASP A 75 16.62 5.43 5.58
CA ASP A 75 15.56 6.15 6.28
C ASP A 75 14.15 5.81 5.75
N VAL A 76 14.05 5.34 4.51
CA VAL A 76 12.79 5.00 3.81
C VAL A 76 12.43 3.53 3.97
N ARG A 77 13.43 2.64 4.03
CA ARG A 77 13.28 1.19 4.15
C ARG A 77 12.33 0.75 5.29
N PRO A 78 12.35 1.34 6.51
CA PRO A 78 11.41 0.95 7.56
C PRO A 78 9.94 1.05 7.15
N TYR A 79 9.58 2.07 6.38
CA TYR A 79 8.22 2.26 5.88
C TYR A 79 7.89 1.28 4.75
N LEU A 80 8.83 1.06 3.83
CA LEU A 80 8.66 0.08 2.74
C LEU A 80 8.49 -1.34 3.28
N ILE A 81 9.29 -1.71 4.29
CA ILE A 81 9.23 -3.03 4.93
C ILE A 81 7.91 -3.21 5.69
N ALA A 82 7.42 -2.15 6.36
CA ALA A 82 6.10 -2.17 7.00
C ALA A 82 4.97 -2.43 5.98
N ASP A 83 5.11 -1.92 4.76
CA ASP A 83 4.20 -2.14 3.63
C ASP A 83 4.49 -3.45 2.86
N GLY A 84 5.40 -4.30 3.35
CA GLY A 84 5.70 -5.62 2.78
C GLY A 84 6.61 -5.58 1.55
N GLY A 85 7.40 -4.52 1.37
CA GLY A 85 8.36 -4.37 0.29
C GLY A 85 9.73 -3.89 0.74
N ASN A 86 10.57 -3.58 -0.24
CA ASN A 86 11.90 -2.98 -0.03
C ASN A 86 12.38 -2.34 -1.34
N VAL A 87 13.56 -1.72 -1.34
CA VAL A 87 14.17 -1.11 -2.53
C VAL A 87 15.67 -1.31 -2.54
N ASP A 88 16.25 -1.68 -3.68
CA ASP A 88 17.70 -1.75 -3.87
C ASP A 88 18.17 -0.75 -4.93
N VAL A 89 19.36 -0.19 -4.72
CA VAL A 89 20.02 0.68 -5.70
C VAL A 89 20.74 -0.19 -6.73
N VAL A 90 20.34 -0.07 -8.00
CA VAL A 90 20.96 -0.79 -9.11
C VAL A 90 22.12 0.01 -9.70
N SER A 91 21.89 1.29 -9.98
CA SER A 91 22.92 2.18 -10.54
C SER A 91 22.56 3.65 -10.37
N VAL A 92 23.56 4.51 -10.41
CA VAL A 92 23.41 5.97 -10.44
C VAL A 92 24.33 6.50 -11.53
N GLN A 93 23.77 7.02 -12.62
CA GLN A 93 24.51 7.46 -13.81
C GLN A 93 23.85 8.69 -14.43
N ASP A 94 24.63 9.73 -14.73
CA ASP A 94 24.17 10.97 -15.40
C ASP A 94 22.98 11.71 -14.76
N GLY A 95 22.74 11.49 -13.46
CA GLY A 95 21.59 12.02 -12.73
C GLY A 95 20.36 11.10 -12.74
N VAL A 96 20.46 9.93 -13.34
CA VAL A 96 19.44 8.88 -13.35
C VAL A 96 19.73 7.87 -12.24
N VAL A 97 18.77 7.66 -11.34
CA VAL A 97 18.84 6.66 -10.28
C VAL A 97 18.01 5.45 -10.68
N SER A 98 18.66 4.31 -10.90
CA SER A 98 18.01 3.04 -11.20
C SER A 98 17.79 2.26 -9.92
N LEU A 99 16.54 1.94 -9.62
CA LEU A 99 16.11 1.26 -8.40
C LEU A 99 15.39 -0.04 -8.72
N ARG A 100 15.54 -1.04 -7.86
CA ARG A 100 14.79 -2.29 -7.91
C ARG A 100 13.86 -2.35 -6.71
N LEU A 101 12.55 -2.28 -6.97
CA LEU A 101 11.56 -2.49 -5.91
C LEU A 101 11.40 -3.98 -5.65
N GLN A 102 11.21 -4.36 -4.39
CA GLN A 102 11.06 -5.74 -3.94
C GLN A 102 9.73 -5.94 -3.22
N GLY A 103 9.25 -7.19 -3.17
CA GLY A 103 8.10 -7.61 -2.39
C GLY A 103 6.77 -7.10 -2.95
N ALA A 104 5.85 -6.70 -2.07
CA ALA A 104 4.53 -6.21 -2.47
C ALA A 104 4.60 -4.98 -3.42
N CYS A 105 5.68 -4.20 -3.33
CA CYS A 105 5.90 -3.01 -4.17
C CYS A 105 6.22 -3.33 -5.64
N GLU A 106 6.68 -4.56 -5.93
CA GLU A 106 6.99 -4.99 -7.29
C GLU A 106 5.76 -5.48 -8.06
N SER A 107 4.83 -6.14 -7.37
CA SER A 107 3.72 -6.88 -7.98
C SER A 107 2.41 -6.10 -8.12
N CYS A 108 2.29 -4.93 -7.47
CA CYS A 108 1.08 -4.11 -7.49
C CYS A 108 1.28 -2.81 -8.29
N PRO A 109 0.80 -2.72 -9.54
CA PRO A 109 1.09 -1.57 -10.42
C PRO A 109 0.60 -0.22 -9.89
N SER A 110 -0.49 -0.19 -9.10
CA SER A 110 -0.94 1.04 -8.44
C SER A 110 -0.01 1.46 -7.31
N SER A 111 0.47 0.52 -6.49
CA SER A 111 1.37 0.81 -5.38
C SER A 111 2.78 1.17 -5.87
N THR A 112 3.23 0.54 -6.96
CA THR A 112 4.51 0.82 -7.60
C THR A 112 4.65 2.30 -7.99
N THR A 113 3.61 2.88 -8.58
CA THR A 113 3.62 4.30 -9.00
C THR A 113 3.74 5.24 -7.79
N THR A 114 2.92 5.03 -6.77
CA THR A 114 2.94 5.87 -5.56
C THR A 114 4.25 5.74 -4.79
N MET A 115 4.78 4.53 -4.66
CA MET A 115 6.04 4.27 -3.97
C MET A 115 7.22 4.91 -4.69
N LYS A 116 7.26 4.80 -6.03
CA LYS A 116 8.27 5.49 -6.83
C LYS A 116 8.26 6.99 -6.58
N MET A 117 7.08 7.63 -6.57
CA MET A 117 6.96 9.07 -6.29
C MET A 117 7.42 9.43 -4.85
N GLY A 118 7.12 8.58 -3.87
CA GLY A 118 7.58 8.78 -2.49
C GLY A 118 9.10 8.74 -2.36
N ILE A 119 9.73 7.73 -2.96
CA ILE A 119 11.19 7.61 -2.99
C ILE A 119 11.81 8.78 -3.75
N GLU A 120 11.22 9.17 -4.88
CA GLU A 120 11.68 10.31 -5.68
C GLU A 120 11.73 11.61 -4.88
N ARG A 121 10.69 11.86 -4.09
CA ARG A 121 10.64 13.02 -3.22
C ARG A 121 11.79 13.04 -2.23
N VAL A 122 12.04 11.93 -1.53
CA VAL A 122 13.12 11.84 -0.53
C VAL A 122 14.49 12.04 -1.18
N LEU A 123 14.72 11.44 -2.35
CA LEU A 123 15.98 11.62 -3.08
C LEU A 123 16.16 13.06 -3.56
N LYS A 124 15.11 13.70 -4.11
CA LYS A 124 15.18 15.11 -4.51
C LYS A 124 15.40 16.05 -3.32
N GLU A 125 14.83 15.76 -2.16
CA GLU A 125 15.06 16.53 -0.93
C GLU A 125 16.54 16.47 -0.47
N LYS A 126 17.23 15.34 -0.67
CA LYS A 126 18.62 15.13 -0.23
C LYS A 126 19.69 15.50 -1.26
N PHE A 127 19.40 15.29 -2.55
CA PHE A 127 20.35 15.47 -3.65
C PHE A 127 20.04 16.67 -4.54
N GLY A 128 18.86 17.30 -4.40
CA GLY A 128 18.45 18.45 -5.21
C GLY A 128 18.41 18.14 -6.71
N ASP A 129 18.85 19.09 -7.52
CA ASP A 129 18.82 19.03 -8.99
C ASP A 129 19.80 18.01 -9.59
N ALA A 130 20.63 17.36 -8.77
CA ALA A 130 21.48 16.26 -9.22
C ALA A 130 20.64 15.06 -9.70
N VAL A 131 19.47 14.83 -9.09
CA VAL A 131 18.53 13.77 -9.49
C VAL A 131 17.64 14.30 -10.61
N LYS A 132 17.89 13.82 -11.83
CA LYS A 132 17.13 14.17 -13.03
C LYS A 132 15.96 13.22 -13.26
N ASP A 133 16.18 11.93 -13.05
CA ASP A 133 15.18 10.89 -13.30
C ASP A 133 15.37 9.69 -12.35
N ILE A 134 14.30 8.92 -12.15
CA ILE A 134 14.31 7.66 -11.42
C ILE A 134 13.69 6.58 -12.28
N GLN A 135 14.42 5.48 -12.45
CA GLN A 135 13.98 4.35 -13.26
C GLN A 135 13.84 3.12 -12.40
N GLN A 136 12.69 2.46 -12.50
CA GLN A 136 12.53 1.15 -11.90
C GLN A 136 13.10 0.10 -12.86
N VAL A 137 14.05 -0.67 -12.37
CA VAL A 137 14.58 -1.85 -13.04
C VAL A 137 13.78 -3.04 -12.56
N TYR A 138 13.15 -3.74 -13.49
CA TYR A 138 12.57 -5.06 -13.25
C TYR A 138 13.63 -6.10 -13.55
N ASP A 139 13.69 -7.19 -12.77
CA ASP A 139 14.48 -8.35 -13.17
C ASP A 139 13.86 -8.92 -14.44
N ASN A 140 14.47 -8.61 -15.58
CA ASN A 140 14.13 -9.21 -16.86
C ASN A 140 14.55 -10.69 -16.82
N ASN A 141 13.75 -11.52 -16.15
CA ASN A 141 13.70 -12.94 -16.43
C ASN A 141 12.28 -13.30 -16.84
N GLU A 142 12.20 -13.62 -18.13
CA GLU A 142 11.06 -13.99 -18.98
C GLU A 142 10.15 -12.85 -19.46
N PRO A 143 9.82 -12.82 -20.77
CA PRO A 143 8.69 -12.02 -21.23
C PRO A 143 7.50 -12.45 -20.38
N ARG A 144 6.78 -11.49 -19.82
CA ARG A 144 5.54 -11.73 -19.10
C ARG A 144 4.52 -12.30 -20.08
N GLU A 145 4.66 -13.55 -20.50
CA GLU A 145 3.52 -14.29 -21.00
C GLU A 145 2.48 -14.17 -19.90
N THR A 146 1.31 -13.63 -20.26
CA THR A 146 0.24 -13.46 -19.29
C THR A 146 -0.11 -14.87 -18.80
N THR A 147 0.37 -15.24 -17.63
CA THR A 147 0.13 -16.58 -17.09
C THR A 147 -1.31 -16.67 -16.59
N ALA A 148 -1.89 -17.88 -16.65
CA ALA A 148 -3.22 -18.13 -16.09
C ALA A 148 -3.33 -17.69 -14.62
N LYS A 149 -2.24 -17.85 -13.86
CA LYS A 149 -2.15 -17.41 -12.46
C LYS A 149 -2.27 -15.90 -12.29
N ALA A 150 -1.67 -15.12 -13.17
CA ALA A 150 -1.75 -13.66 -13.11
C ALA A 150 -3.20 -13.18 -13.34
N VAL A 151 -3.88 -13.77 -14.34
CA VAL A 151 -5.30 -13.48 -14.60
C VAL A 151 -6.17 -13.93 -13.44
N ASP A 152 -5.89 -15.10 -12.86
CA ASP A 152 -6.66 -15.63 -11.74
C ASP A 152 -6.60 -14.72 -10.52
N ASN A 153 -5.39 -14.28 -10.14
CA ASN A 153 -5.17 -13.33 -9.05
C ASN A 153 -5.94 -12.01 -9.28
N HIS A 154 -6.03 -11.54 -10.53
CA HIS A 154 -6.81 -10.35 -10.83
C HIS A 154 -8.31 -10.58 -10.65
N LEU A 155 -8.81 -11.75 -11.09
CA LEU A 155 -10.22 -12.11 -10.94
C LEU A 155 -10.62 -12.37 -9.49
N GLU A 156 -9.70 -12.74 -8.59
CA GLU A 156 -9.99 -12.86 -7.15
C GLU A 156 -10.64 -11.61 -6.56
N ILE A 157 -10.23 -10.42 -7.02
CA ILE A 157 -10.79 -9.14 -6.55
C ILE A 157 -12.23 -8.95 -7.07
N LEU A 158 -12.54 -9.47 -8.26
CA LEU A 158 -13.84 -9.31 -8.91
C LEU A 158 -14.84 -10.42 -8.54
N ARG A 159 -14.36 -11.60 -8.15
CA ARG A 159 -15.18 -12.78 -7.79
C ARG A 159 -16.31 -12.45 -6.80
N PRO A 160 -16.09 -11.68 -5.72
CA PRO A 160 -17.17 -11.31 -4.80
C PRO A 160 -18.30 -10.54 -5.49
N ALA A 161 -17.95 -9.57 -6.33
CA ALA A 161 -18.94 -8.78 -7.07
C ALA A 161 -19.68 -9.65 -8.11
N ILE A 162 -18.95 -10.45 -8.87
CA ILE A 162 -19.52 -11.36 -9.88
C ILE A 162 -20.51 -12.32 -9.23
N LYS A 163 -20.16 -12.88 -8.06
CA LYS A 163 -21.05 -13.75 -7.27
C LYS A 163 -22.31 -13.03 -6.79
N ASN A 164 -22.19 -11.78 -6.35
CA ASN A 164 -23.35 -10.97 -5.93
C ASN A 164 -24.32 -10.71 -7.10
N PHE A 165 -23.83 -10.65 -8.33
CA PHE A 165 -24.65 -10.55 -9.54
C PHE A 165 -25.09 -11.91 -10.11
N GLY A 166 -24.93 -12.99 -9.34
CA GLY A 166 -25.38 -14.33 -9.73
C GLY A 166 -24.48 -15.02 -10.76
N GLY A 167 -23.21 -14.65 -10.83
CA GLY A 167 -22.24 -15.29 -11.70
C GLY A 167 -21.07 -15.97 -10.98
N SER A 168 -20.28 -16.74 -11.73
CA SER A 168 -19.01 -17.31 -11.30
C SER A 168 -18.00 -17.26 -12.45
N VAL A 169 -16.71 -17.16 -12.12
CA VAL A 169 -15.63 -17.09 -13.11
C VAL A 169 -14.40 -17.88 -12.64
N GLU A 170 -13.86 -18.70 -13.54
CA GLU A 170 -12.65 -19.51 -13.32
C GLU A 170 -11.76 -19.46 -14.57
N VAL A 171 -10.47 -19.17 -14.40
CA VAL A 171 -9.50 -19.19 -15.50
C VAL A 171 -9.14 -20.63 -15.84
N LEU A 172 -9.21 -20.98 -17.13
CA LEU A 172 -8.85 -22.31 -17.61
C LEU A 172 -7.42 -22.32 -18.16
N SER A 173 -7.12 -21.41 -19.08
CA SER A 173 -5.78 -21.27 -19.65
C SER A 173 -5.57 -19.88 -20.23
N VAL A 174 -4.30 -19.49 -20.36
CA VAL A 174 -3.88 -18.29 -21.07
C VAL A 174 -2.66 -18.65 -21.89
N GLU A 175 -2.81 -18.63 -23.22
CA GLU A 175 -1.78 -19.05 -24.17
C GLU A 175 -1.89 -18.20 -25.44
N GLY A 176 -0.76 -17.69 -25.96
CA GLY A 176 -0.73 -17.00 -27.26
C GLY A 176 -1.67 -15.78 -27.37
N GLY A 177 -1.96 -15.09 -26.27
CA GLY A 177 -2.89 -13.95 -26.22
C GLY A 177 -4.37 -14.34 -26.23
N GLU A 178 -4.71 -15.63 -26.15
CA GLU A 178 -6.06 -16.13 -25.88
C GLU A 178 -6.20 -16.48 -24.39
N CYS A 179 -7.21 -15.90 -23.74
CA CYS A 179 -7.60 -16.23 -22.38
C CYS A 179 -8.91 -16.99 -22.38
N ARG A 180 -8.89 -18.23 -21.90
CA ARG A 180 -10.06 -19.10 -21.78
C ARG A 180 -10.56 -19.08 -20.35
N VAL A 181 -11.84 -18.73 -20.19
CA VAL A 181 -12.46 -18.55 -18.88
C VAL A 181 -13.76 -19.33 -18.85
N ARG A 182 -13.99 -20.11 -17.79
CA ARG A 182 -15.31 -20.65 -17.49
C ARG A 182 -16.11 -19.55 -16.81
N TYR A 183 -17.18 -19.11 -17.44
CA TYR A 183 -18.04 -18.06 -16.90
C TYR A 183 -19.50 -18.52 -16.92
N VAL A 184 -20.17 -18.37 -15.79
CA VAL A 184 -21.62 -18.59 -15.66
C VAL A 184 -22.21 -17.30 -15.10
N GLY A 185 -23.30 -16.80 -15.68
CA GLY A 185 -23.99 -15.62 -15.17
C GLY A 185 -24.61 -14.76 -16.29
N PRO A 186 -25.11 -13.56 -15.95
CA PRO A 186 -25.73 -12.67 -16.92
C PRO A 186 -24.74 -12.11 -17.95
N ASP A 187 -25.15 -11.99 -19.22
CA ASP A 187 -24.32 -11.46 -20.30
C ASP A 187 -23.75 -10.06 -20.02
N SER A 188 -24.51 -9.24 -19.27
CA SER A 188 -24.08 -7.90 -18.84
C SER A 188 -22.80 -7.95 -18.01
N ILE A 189 -22.70 -8.90 -17.08
CA ILE A 189 -21.53 -9.10 -16.23
C ILE A 189 -20.40 -9.76 -17.03
N GLY A 190 -20.73 -10.70 -17.91
CA GLY A 190 -19.77 -11.32 -18.82
C GLY A 190 -19.02 -10.30 -19.68
N SER A 191 -19.72 -9.29 -20.21
CA SER A 191 -19.08 -8.22 -20.99
C SER A 191 -18.07 -7.40 -20.17
N GLY A 192 -18.41 -7.11 -18.90
CA GLY A 192 -17.53 -6.39 -17.98
C GLY A 192 -16.28 -7.19 -17.60
N ILE A 193 -16.41 -8.51 -17.41
CA ILE A 193 -15.27 -9.39 -17.12
C ILE A 193 -14.28 -9.39 -18.29
N LYS A 194 -14.77 -9.49 -19.54
CA LYS A 194 -13.90 -9.43 -20.73
C LYS A 194 -13.14 -8.10 -20.80
N ALA A 195 -13.83 -6.99 -20.53
CA ALA A 195 -13.21 -5.66 -20.54
C ALA A 195 -12.13 -5.55 -19.46
N ALA A 196 -12.43 -5.95 -18.22
CA ALA A 196 -11.49 -5.89 -17.11
C ALA A 196 -10.21 -6.70 -17.36
N ILE A 197 -10.35 -7.92 -17.91
CA ILE A 197 -9.19 -8.76 -18.26
C ILE A 197 -8.32 -8.06 -19.33
N LYS A 198 -8.93 -7.56 -20.41
CA LYS A 198 -8.18 -6.91 -21.50
C LYS A 198 -7.54 -5.58 -21.08
N GLU A 199 -8.19 -4.84 -20.18
CA GLU A 199 -7.64 -3.59 -19.64
C GLU A 199 -6.41 -3.85 -18.77
N LYS A 200 -6.44 -4.92 -17.96
CA LYS A 200 -5.35 -5.26 -17.06
C LYS A 200 -4.18 -5.96 -17.75
N PHE A 201 -4.48 -6.75 -18.78
CA PHE A 201 -3.54 -7.59 -19.50
C PHE A 201 -3.59 -7.25 -21.00
N PRO A 202 -2.85 -6.23 -21.45
CA PRO A 202 -2.89 -5.77 -22.84
C PRO A 202 -2.39 -6.81 -23.85
N ASP A 203 -1.62 -7.80 -23.39
CA ASP A 203 -1.14 -8.92 -24.21
C ASP A 203 -2.24 -9.95 -24.51
N ILE A 204 -3.37 -9.92 -23.80
CA ILE A 204 -4.56 -10.73 -24.10
C ILE A 204 -5.37 -10.03 -25.19
N LEU A 205 -5.32 -10.59 -26.40
CA LEU A 205 -6.09 -10.12 -27.54
C LEU A 205 -7.56 -10.52 -27.42
N ASN A 206 -7.80 -11.77 -27.01
CA ASN A 206 -9.12 -12.39 -27.00
C ASN A 206 -9.43 -13.09 -25.68
N VAL A 207 -10.68 -12.91 -25.21
CA VAL A 207 -11.21 -13.59 -24.03
C VAL A 207 -12.42 -14.43 -24.44
N THR A 208 -12.27 -15.75 -24.35
CA THR A 208 -13.27 -16.72 -24.76
C THR A 208 -13.94 -17.32 -23.52
N PHE A 209 -15.27 -17.31 -23.50
CA PHE A 209 -16.03 -17.98 -22.44
C PHE A 209 -16.35 -19.41 -22.85
N ILE A 210 -16.03 -20.35 -21.97
CA ILE A 210 -16.33 -21.76 -22.12
C ILE A 210 -17.43 -22.10 -21.12
N ASN A 211 -18.57 -22.60 -21.62
CA ASN A 211 -19.66 -23.09 -20.78
C ASN A 211 -19.39 -24.53 -20.30
#